data_AF-A0A7C2K016-F1
#
_entry.id   AF-A0A7C2K016-F1
#
_cell.length_a   1.000
_cell.length_b   1.000
_cell.length_c   1.000
_cell.angle_alpha   90.00
_cell.angle_beta   90.00
_cell.angle_gamma   90.00
#
_symmetry.space_group_name_H-M   'P 1'
#
loop_
_entity.id
_entity.type
_entity.pdbx_description
1 polymer ?
#
loop_
_entity_poly.entity_id
_entity_poly.type
_entity_poly.pdbx_seq_one_letter_code
_entity_poly.pdbx_strand_id
1 'polypeptide(L)'
;MNLDAHLNTAIRSIARAARDLDAAPARQADLARDQLRRATDAIHRTQDPRPHAYSDCLYATQRVATALEYVNHPAFHDHHTKHAVSASLHEALQALLNAQVYLNEPPPFEPTN
;
A
#
# COMPACT_ATOMS: atom_id res chain seq x y z
N MET A 1 -2.37 18.32 -6.97
CA MET A 1 -2.38 16.94 -7.51
C MET A 1 -2.87 16.07 -6.37
N ASN A 2 -3.93 15.29 -6.59
CA ASN A 2 -4.91 14.97 -5.56
C ASN A 2 -4.49 13.77 -4.69
N LEU A 3 -4.49 13.90 -3.36
CA LEU A 3 -4.25 12.81 -2.38
C LEU A 3 -5.00 11.52 -2.78
N ASP A 4 -6.26 11.68 -3.18
CA ASP A 4 -7.12 10.59 -3.64
C ASP A 4 -6.56 9.82 -4.85
N ALA A 5 -5.85 10.50 -5.76
CA ALA A 5 -5.25 9.85 -6.92
C ALA A 5 -4.13 8.88 -6.49
N HIS A 6 -3.33 9.27 -5.49
CA HIS A 6 -2.28 8.42 -4.93
C HIS A 6 -2.87 7.24 -4.15
N LEU A 7 -3.87 7.48 -3.30
CA LEU A 7 -4.54 6.41 -2.55
C LEU A 7 -5.25 5.41 -3.49
N ASN A 8 -5.92 5.90 -4.54
CA ASN A 8 -6.55 5.03 -5.54
C ASN A 8 -5.54 4.23 -6.38
N THR A 9 -4.38 4.80 -6.70
CA THR A 9 -3.29 4.05 -7.34
C THR A 9 -2.79 2.95 -6.41
N ALA A 10 -2.55 3.24 -5.14
CA ALA A 10 -2.14 2.23 -4.16
C ALA A 10 -3.15 1.07 -4.07
N ILE A 11 -4.46 1.36 -3.98
CA ILE A 11 -5.52 0.34 -3.96
C ILE A 11 -5.47 -0.53 -5.21
N ARG A 12 -5.35 0.05 -6.41
CA ARG A 12 -5.31 -0.70 -7.67
C ARG A 12 -4.08 -1.60 -7.76
N SER A 13 -2.92 -1.12 -7.33
CA SER A 13 -1.68 -1.89 -7.34
C SER A 13 -1.70 -3.01 -6.29
N ILE A 14 -2.28 -2.77 -5.11
CA ILE A 14 -2.53 -3.82 -4.09
C ILE A 14 -3.49 -4.89 -4.62
N ALA A 15 -4.59 -4.49 -5.26
CA ALA A 15 -5.55 -5.43 -5.84
C ALA A 15 -4.94 -6.26 -6.99
N ARG A 16 -4.01 -5.69 -7.76
CA ARG A 16 -3.22 -6.43 -8.75
C ARG A 16 -2.33 -7.47 -8.08
N ALA A 17 -1.54 -7.05 -7.09
CA ALA A 17 -0.67 -7.95 -6.31
C ALA A 17 -1.46 -9.10 -5.66
N ALA A 18 -2.62 -8.81 -5.06
CA ALA A 18 -3.45 -9.82 -4.41
C ALA A 18 -3.98 -10.88 -5.40
N ARG A 19 -4.40 -10.46 -6.61
CA ARG A 19 -4.86 -11.40 -7.66
C ARG A 19 -3.74 -12.29 -8.15
N ASP A 20 -2.53 -11.75 -8.33
CA ASP A 20 -1.38 -12.56 -8.73
C ASP A 20 -0.99 -13.57 -7.63
N LEU A 21 -1.21 -13.23 -6.35
CA LEU A 21 -1.00 -14.12 -5.21
C LEU A 21 -2.08 -15.21 -5.06
N ASP A 22 -3.28 -15.06 -5.62
CA ASP A 22 -4.33 -16.09 -5.58
C ASP A 22 -3.94 -17.33 -6.41
N ALA A 23 -3.09 -17.14 -7.42
CA ALA A 23 -2.57 -18.23 -8.24
C ALA A 23 -1.40 -18.99 -7.58
N ALA A 24 -0.84 -18.48 -6.48
CA ALA A 24 0.35 -19.04 -5.84
C ALA A 24 0.01 -19.79 -4.54
N PRO A 25 0.11 -21.13 -4.51
CA PRO A 25 -0.05 -21.91 -3.29
C PRO A 25 1.21 -21.83 -2.43
N ALA A 26 1.25 -20.87 -1.50
CA ALA A 26 2.33 -20.75 -0.54
C ALA A 26 1.84 -20.08 0.75
N ARG A 27 2.27 -20.58 1.92
CA ARG A 27 2.05 -19.91 3.22
C ARG A 27 2.49 -18.44 3.20
N GLN A 28 3.56 -18.14 2.48
CA GLN A 28 4.03 -16.76 2.31
C GLN A 28 3.06 -15.91 1.48
N ALA A 29 2.38 -16.49 0.48
CA ALA A 29 1.33 -15.82 -0.26
C ALA A 29 0.12 -15.51 0.64
N ASP A 30 -0.28 -16.44 1.52
CA ASP A 30 -1.36 -16.20 2.49
C ASP A 30 -1.02 -15.05 3.45
N LEU A 31 0.20 -15.06 4.01
CA LEU A 31 0.68 -14.01 4.89
C LEU A 31 0.75 -12.65 4.18
N ALA A 32 1.23 -12.61 2.94
CA ALA A 32 1.23 -11.41 2.12
C ALA A 32 -0.20 -10.91 1.86
N ARG A 33 -1.13 -11.78 1.45
CA ARG A 33 -2.55 -11.45 1.24
C ARG A 33 -3.19 -10.84 2.48
N ASP A 34 -2.92 -11.39 3.66
CA ASP A 34 -3.41 -10.84 4.93
C ASP A 34 -2.86 -9.43 5.22
N GLN A 35 -1.59 -9.15 4.91
CA GLN A 35 -1.05 -7.79 5.04
C GLN A 35 -1.69 -6.84 4.02
N LEU A 36 -1.88 -7.28 2.77
CA LEU A 36 -2.50 -6.47 1.72
C LEU A 36 -3.94 -6.10 2.05
N ARG A 37 -4.73 -7.01 2.64
CA ARG A 37 -6.08 -6.70 3.14
C ARG A 37 -6.04 -5.59 4.19
N ARG A 38 -5.15 -5.71 5.19
CA ARG A 38 -4.98 -4.69 6.24
C ARG A 38 -4.50 -3.35 5.68
N ALA A 39 -3.67 -3.37 4.64
CA ALA A 39 -3.23 -2.15 3.95
C ALA A 39 -4.41 -1.46 3.27
N THR A 40 -5.22 -2.18 2.50
CA THR A 40 -6.41 -1.65 1.83
C THR A 40 -7.41 -1.05 2.83
N ASP A 41 -7.69 -1.74 3.93
CA ASP A 41 -8.57 -1.24 4.99
C ASP A 41 -8.06 0.09 5.57
N ALA A 42 -6.74 0.22 5.74
CA ALA A 42 -6.10 1.44 6.24
C ALA A 42 -6.11 2.57 5.21
N ILE A 43 -5.94 2.27 3.92
CA ILE A 43 -6.08 3.27 2.86
C ILE A 43 -7.50 3.82 2.83
N HIS A 44 -8.52 2.96 2.95
CA HIS A 44 -9.91 3.41 3.01
C HIS A 44 -10.17 4.32 4.22
N ARG A 45 -9.58 4.04 5.38
CA ARG A 45 -9.64 4.96 6.53
C ARG A 45 -8.90 6.28 6.30
N THR A 46 -7.81 6.25 5.51
CA THR A 46 -7.06 7.46 5.13
C THR A 46 -7.87 8.39 4.22
N GLN A 47 -8.76 7.82 3.39
CA GLN A 47 -9.67 8.58 2.51
C GLN A 47 -10.82 9.25 3.30
N ASP A 48 -11.08 8.85 4.53
CA ASP A 48 -12.07 9.47 5.42
C ASP A 48 -11.42 10.67 6.14
N PRO A 49 -12.01 11.90 6.10
CA PRO A 49 -11.47 13.10 6.75
C PRO A 49 -11.48 13.00 8.28
N ARG A 50 -10.57 12.20 8.83
CA ARG A 50 -10.41 11.93 10.26
C ARG A 50 -9.03 12.39 10.76
N PRO A 51 -8.89 12.69 12.06
CA PRO A 51 -7.62 13.16 12.66
C PRO A 51 -6.44 12.18 12.57
N HIS A 52 -6.63 10.96 12.05
CA HIS A 52 -5.62 9.91 12.01
C HIS A 52 -5.22 9.47 10.59
N ALA A 53 -5.62 10.21 9.56
CA ALA A 53 -5.33 9.86 8.16
C ALA A 53 -3.83 9.62 7.90
N TYR A 54 -2.95 10.45 8.47
CA TYR A 54 -1.49 10.25 8.35
C TYR A 54 -1.02 8.92 8.97
N SER A 55 -1.50 8.60 10.18
CA SER A 55 -1.14 7.35 10.87
C SER A 55 -1.70 6.12 10.15
N ASP A 56 -2.91 6.19 9.60
CA ASP A 56 -3.48 5.13 8.78
C ASP A 56 -2.69 4.93 7.47
N CYS A 57 -2.22 6.02 6.85
CA CYS A 57 -1.37 5.97 5.66
C CYS A 57 -0.01 5.33 5.96
N LEU A 58 0.63 5.71 7.07
CA LEU A 58 1.88 5.09 7.54
C LEU A 58 1.68 3.59 7.83
N TYR A 59 0.58 3.23 8.49
CA TYR A 59 0.25 1.84 8.76
C TYR A 59 0.08 1.04 7.47
N ALA A 60 -0.65 1.58 6.49
CA ALA A 60 -0.81 0.98 5.17
C ALA A 60 0.55 0.72 4.50
N THR A 61 1.44 1.71 4.48
CA THR A 61 2.79 1.58 3.92
C THR A 61 3.57 0.46 4.58
N GLN A 62 3.53 0.37 5.92
CA GLN A 62 4.22 -0.69 6.63
C GLN A 62 3.65 -2.07 6.28
N ARG A 63 2.32 -2.19 6.13
CA ARG A 63 1.69 -3.46 5.73
C ARG A 63 2.09 -3.88 4.31
N VAL A 64 2.16 -2.94 3.37
CA VAL A 64 2.64 -3.23 2.00
C VAL A 64 4.12 -3.64 2.01
N ALA A 65 4.96 -2.99 2.81
CA ALA A 65 6.37 -3.36 2.96
C ALA A 65 6.53 -4.78 3.54
N THR A 66 5.77 -5.13 4.58
CA THR A 66 5.78 -6.50 5.13
C THR A 66 5.27 -7.52 4.11
N ALA A 67 4.26 -7.19 3.29
CA ALA A 67 3.82 -8.07 2.21
C ALA A 67 4.96 -8.34 1.20
N LEU A 68 5.73 -7.29 0.86
CA LEU A 68 6.88 -7.38 -0.03
C LEU A 68 7.99 -8.27 0.57
N GLU A 69 8.21 -8.22 1.89
CA GLU A 69 9.14 -9.13 2.58
C GLU A 69 8.72 -10.60 2.46
N TYR A 70 7.43 -10.92 2.66
CA TYR A 70 6.93 -12.28 2.51
C TYR A 70 7.07 -12.81 1.08
N VAL A 71 6.77 -11.97 0.08
CA VAL A 71 6.92 -12.32 -1.34
C VAL A 71 8.38 -12.51 -1.72
N ASN A 72 9.29 -11.74 -1.11
CA ASN A 72 10.72 -11.88 -1.35
C ASN A 72 11.40 -12.98 -0.54
N HIS A 73 10.71 -13.56 0.43
CA HIS A 73 11.23 -14.62 1.28
C HIS A 73 11.74 -15.81 0.45
N PRO A 74 12.87 -16.45 0.82
CA PRO A 74 13.43 -17.59 0.07
C PRO A 74 12.49 -18.80 -0.09
N ALA A 75 11.51 -18.93 0.80
CA ALA A 75 10.47 -19.97 0.75
C ALA A 75 9.35 -19.70 -0.29
N PHE A 76 9.37 -18.53 -0.95
CA PHE A 76 8.48 -18.22 -2.05
C PHE A 76 9.17 -18.63 -3.36
N HIS A 77 8.86 -19.84 -3.85
CA HIS A 77 9.58 -20.48 -4.96
C HIS A 77 9.09 -20.10 -6.37
N ASP A 78 7.93 -19.44 -6.49
CA ASP A 78 7.44 -18.97 -7.78
C ASP A 78 8.08 -17.64 -8.16
N HIS A 79 9.14 -17.71 -8.99
CA HIS A 79 9.91 -16.56 -9.42
C HIS A 79 9.11 -15.58 -10.29
N HIS A 80 8.17 -16.07 -11.11
CA HIS A 80 7.38 -15.21 -12.00
C HIS A 80 6.37 -14.40 -11.18
N THR A 81 5.61 -15.07 -10.32
CA THR A 81 4.68 -14.41 -9.40
C THR A 81 5.42 -13.47 -8.45
N LYS A 82 6.58 -13.88 -7.93
CA LYS A 82 7.42 -13.03 -7.07
C LYS A 82 7.77 -11.71 -7.75
N HIS A 83 8.19 -11.73 -9.01
CA HIS A 83 8.55 -10.51 -9.75
C HIS A 83 7.35 -9.62 -10.03
N ALA A 84 6.25 -10.19 -10.55
CA ALA A 84 5.02 -9.45 -10.87
C ALA A 84 4.39 -8.79 -9.63
N VAL A 85 4.30 -9.54 -8.54
CA VAL A 85 3.80 -9.05 -7.25
C VAL A 85 4.72 -7.99 -6.70
N SER A 86 6.05 -8.22 -6.70
CA SER A 86 7.01 -7.22 -6.21
C SER A 86 6.89 -5.89 -6.97
N ALA A 87 6.78 -5.90 -8.30
CA ALA A 87 6.59 -4.68 -9.08
C ALA A 87 5.33 -3.91 -8.67
N SER A 88 4.21 -4.61 -8.50
CA SER A 88 2.94 -4.00 -8.05
C SER A 88 3.04 -3.44 -6.62
N LEU A 89 3.74 -4.12 -5.72
CA LEU A 89 3.93 -3.63 -4.35
C LEU A 89 4.86 -2.40 -4.27
N HIS A 90 5.89 -2.32 -5.10
CA HIS A 90 6.72 -1.12 -5.18
C HIS A 90 5.93 0.08 -5.72
N GLU A 91 5.06 -0.12 -6.71
CA GLU A 91 4.15 0.92 -7.20
C GLU A 91 3.21 1.40 -6.09
N ALA A 92 2.63 0.48 -5.31
CA ALA A 92 1.80 0.81 -4.16
C ALA A 92 2.58 1.61 -3.09
N LEU A 93 3.80 1.20 -2.76
CA LEU A 93 4.66 1.91 -1.81
C LEU A 93 4.96 3.33 -2.28
N GLN A 94 5.34 3.51 -3.54
CA GLN A 94 5.61 4.84 -4.09
C GLN A 94 4.37 5.74 -4.02
N ALA A 95 3.20 5.20 -4.36
CA ALA A 95 1.95 5.94 -4.27
C ALA A 95 1.61 6.35 -2.83
N LEU A 96 1.81 5.45 -1.85
CA LEU A 96 1.58 5.76 -0.43
C LEU A 96 2.59 6.78 0.12
N LEU A 97 3.86 6.67 -0.24
CA LEU A 97 4.87 7.67 0.14
C LEU A 97 4.52 9.06 -0.41
N ASN A 98 4.05 9.15 -1.66
CA ASN A 98 3.57 10.41 -2.22
C ASN A 98 2.32 10.92 -1.46
N ALA A 99 1.37 10.04 -1.10
CA ALA A 99 0.21 10.39 -0.30
C ALA A 99 0.60 10.95 1.09
N GLN A 100 1.63 10.39 1.73
CA GLN A 100 2.14 10.88 3.01
C GLN A 100 2.67 12.31 2.93
N VAL A 101 3.30 12.70 1.80
CA VAL A 101 3.74 14.08 1.59
C VAL A 101 2.55 15.03 1.66
N TYR A 102 1.46 14.73 0.94
CA TYR A 102 0.23 15.55 0.96
C TYR A 102 -0.43 15.60 2.34
N LEU A 103 -0.40 14.50 3.10
CA LEU A 103 -0.97 14.45 4.45
C LEU A 103 -0.13 15.21 5.48
N ASN A 104 1.14 15.44 5.20
CA ASN A 104 2.08 16.12 6.09
C ASN A 104 2.38 17.57 5.66
N GLU A 105 1.83 18.02 4.53
CA GLU A 105 1.87 19.42 4.13
C GLU A 105 0.99 20.24 5.09
N PRO A 106 1.52 21.27 5.75
CA PRO A 106 0.68 22.19 6.52
C PRO A 106 -0.31 22.85 5.56
N PRO A 107 -1.56 23.13 6.00
CA PRO A 107 -2.49 23.87 5.17
C PRO A 107 -1.84 25.17 4.72
N PRO A 108 -2.08 25.63 3.47
CA PRO A 108 -1.51 26.87 2.98
C PRO A 108 -1.80 27.98 3.99
N PHE A 109 -0.75 28.70 4.40
CA PHE A 109 -0.89 29.87 5.27
C PHE A 109 -1.88 30.83 4.60
N GLU A 110 -3.05 31.04 5.21
CA GLU A 110 -3.88 32.17 4.84
C GLU A 110 -3.21 33.42 5.42
N PRO A 111 -2.75 34.39 4.60
CA PRO A 111 -2.30 35.66 5.13
C PRO A 111 -3.52 36.36 5.76
N THR A 112 -3.53 36.47 7.09
CA THR A 112 -4.46 37.34 7.80
C THR A 112 -4.14 38.78 7.41
N ASN A 113 -4.96 39.35 6.53
CA ASN A 113 -4.99 40.79 6.25
C ASN A 113 -5.61 41.57 7.41
#